data_AF-Q14732-F1
#
_entry.id   AF-Q14732-F1
#
_cell.length_a   1.000
_cell.length_b   1.000
_cell.length_c   1.000
_cell.angle_alpha   90.00
_cell.angle_beta   90.00
_cell.angle_gamma   90.00
#
_symmetry.space_group_name_H-M   'P 1'
#
loop_
_entity.id
_entity.type
_entity.pdbx_description
1 polymer ?
#
loop_
_entity_poly.entity_id
_entity_poly.type
_entity_poly.pdbx_seq_one_letter_code
_entity_poly.pdbx_strand_id
1 'polypeptide(L)'
;PTSYLGDKVSSYGGYLTYQAKSFGLPGDMVLLEKKPDVQLTGQHMSIIYEETNTPRPDRLHHGRVHVVEGNFRHASSRAPVSREELMTVLSGLADVRIQGLYFTETQRLTLSEVGLEEASDTGSGRIALAVEICACPPAYAGDSC
;
A
#
# COMPACT_ATOMS: atom_id res chain seq x y z
N PRO A 1 0.30 11.66 -3.61
CA PRO A 1 0.04 12.96 -2.93
C PRO A 1 0.80 13.01 -1.61
N THR A 2 1.14 14.19 -1.09
CA THR A 2 1.92 14.31 0.16
C THR A 2 1.19 13.75 1.39
N SER A 3 -0.14 13.67 1.35
CA SER A 3 -0.96 13.06 2.40
C SER A 3 -0.67 11.58 2.66
N TYR A 4 -0.12 10.85 1.69
CA TYR A 4 0.26 9.43 1.83
C TYR A 4 1.69 9.24 2.34
N LEU A 5 2.43 10.32 2.60
CA LEU A 5 3.84 10.29 2.95
C LEU A 5 4.05 10.69 4.42
N GLY A 6 5.28 10.53 4.89
CA GLY A 6 5.68 10.84 6.27
C GLY A 6 5.41 9.68 7.22
N ASP A 7 5.06 10.00 8.46
CA ASP A 7 4.69 8.99 9.45
C ASP A 7 3.30 8.42 9.14
N LYS A 8 3.27 7.10 8.96
CA LYS A 8 2.11 6.27 8.64
C LYS A 8 2.09 5.00 9.49
N VAL A 9 2.75 4.99 10.65
CA VAL A 9 2.75 3.82 11.56
C VAL A 9 1.33 3.44 11.97
N SER A 10 0.44 4.42 12.14
CA SER A 10 -0.99 4.23 12.44
C SER A 10 -1.77 3.47 11.36
N SER A 11 -1.20 3.29 10.16
CA SER A 11 -1.80 2.47 9.09
C SER A 11 -1.51 0.98 9.23
N TYR A 12 -0.61 0.58 10.12
CA TYR A 12 -0.28 -0.82 10.36
C TYR A 12 -1.53 -1.60 10.80
N GLY A 13 -1.78 -2.73 10.13
CA GLY A 13 -2.99 -3.54 10.31
C GLY A 13 -4.24 -3.04 9.59
N GLY A 14 -4.20 -1.85 8.97
CA GLY A 14 -5.24 -1.30 8.09
C GLY A 14 -5.08 -1.75 6.63
N TYR A 15 -5.80 -1.10 5.72
CA TYR A 15 -5.75 -1.41 4.29
C TYR A 15 -5.32 -0.23 3.41
N LEU A 16 -4.50 -0.52 2.40
CA LEU A 16 -4.38 0.31 1.21
C LEU A 16 -5.35 -0.21 0.15
N THR A 17 -6.28 0.64 -0.27
CA THR A 17 -7.29 0.33 -1.30
C THR A 17 -7.12 1.23 -2.51
N TYR A 18 -7.49 0.72 -3.68
CA TYR A 18 -7.53 1.50 -4.90
C TYR A 18 -8.42 0.82 -5.95
N GLN A 19 -8.86 1.60 -6.92
CA GLN A 19 -9.52 1.11 -8.12
C GLN A 19 -8.68 1.41 -9.35
N ALA A 20 -8.39 0.39 -10.15
CA ALA A 20 -7.65 0.52 -11.41
C ALA A 20 -8.48 -0.02 -12.57
N LYS A 21 -8.42 0.66 -13.73
CA LYS A 21 -9.01 0.14 -14.96
C LYS A 21 -8.16 0.53 -16.17
N SER A 22 -7.84 -0.46 -17.00
CA SER A 22 -7.25 -0.27 -18.34
C SER A 22 -8.35 -0.36 -19.38
N PHE A 23 -8.53 0.69 -20.19
CA PHE A 23 -9.51 0.75 -21.27
C PHE A 23 -8.87 0.37 -22.60
N GLY A 24 -9.57 -0.46 -23.38
CA GLY A 24 -9.15 -0.92 -24.70
C GLY A 24 -10.13 -1.97 -25.23
N LEU A 25 -9.80 -2.59 -26.35
CA LEU A 25 -10.55 -3.72 -26.90
C LEU A 25 -10.05 -5.01 -26.23
N PRO A 26 -10.86 -5.72 -25.41
CA PRO A 26 -10.37 -6.83 -24.60
C PRO A 26 -9.69 -7.97 -25.38
N GLY A 27 -10.06 -8.17 -26.65
CA GLY A 27 -9.45 -9.20 -27.51
C GLY A 27 -8.02 -8.87 -27.96
N ASP A 28 -7.63 -7.59 -27.96
CA ASP A 28 -6.32 -7.11 -28.42
C ASP A 28 -5.36 -6.86 -27.23
N MET A 29 -5.90 -6.83 -26.02
CA MET A 29 -5.15 -6.53 -24.79
C MET A 29 -4.45 -7.78 -24.26
N VAL A 30 -3.11 -7.76 -24.26
CA VAL A 30 -2.27 -8.83 -23.72
C VAL A 30 -1.65 -8.38 -22.41
N LEU A 31 -1.62 -9.24 -21.39
CA LEU A 31 -1.02 -8.93 -20.10
C LEU A 31 0.48 -8.66 -20.27
N LEU A 32 0.96 -7.54 -19.70
CA LEU A 32 2.37 -7.20 -19.65
C LEU A 32 3.11 -8.09 -18.66
N GLU A 33 4.45 -8.04 -18.69
CA GLU A 33 5.27 -8.71 -17.67
C GLU A 33 4.85 -8.28 -16.26
N LYS A 34 4.76 -9.26 -15.36
CA LYS A 34 4.31 -9.04 -13.99
C LYS A 34 5.29 -8.12 -13.26
N LYS A 35 4.78 -6.99 -12.80
CA LYS A 35 5.47 -6.05 -11.91
C LYS A 35 4.79 -6.11 -10.54
N PRO A 36 5.43 -5.55 -9.50
CA PRO A 36 4.75 -5.38 -8.22
C PRO A 36 3.56 -4.45 -8.33
N ASP A 37 2.42 -4.88 -7.79
CA ASP A 37 1.18 -4.11 -7.79
C ASP A 37 1.28 -2.88 -6.89
N VAL A 38 1.95 -3.01 -5.75
CA VAL A 38 2.24 -1.89 -4.85
C VAL A 38 3.70 -1.91 -4.43
N GLN A 39 4.32 -0.74 -4.38
CA GLN A 39 5.62 -0.53 -3.75
C GLN A 39 5.52 0.60 -2.72
N LEU A 40 5.98 0.32 -1.51
CA LEU A 40 6.17 1.29 -0.44
C LEU A 40 7.67 1.52 -0.26
N THR A 41 8.10 2.78 -0.27
CA THR A 41 9.51 3.16 -0.13
C THR A 41 9.67 4.01 1.11
N GLY A 42 10.44 3.53 2.07
CA GLY A 42 10.91 4.32 3.22
C GLY A 42 12.25 5.00 2.92
N GLN A 43 12.89 5.55 3.94
CA GLN A 43 14.18 6.24 3.78
C GLN A 43 15.32 5.33 3.30
N HIS A 44 15.38 4.09 3.81
CA HIS A 44 16.52 3.18 3.58
C HIS A 44 16.17 1.91 2.80
N MET A 45 14.89 1.60 2.64
CA MET A 45 14.45 0.35 2.03
C MET A 45 13.13 0.50 1.29
N SER A 46 12.88 -0.44 0.38
CA SER A 46 11.62 -0.55 -0.36
C SER A 46 11.04 -1.94 -0.17
N ILE A 47 9.74 -1.99 0.04
CA ILE A 47 8.97 -3.22 0.13
C ILE A 47 7.88 -3.22 -0.93
N ILE A 48 7.52 -4.40 -1.39
CA ILE A 48 6.60 -4.61 -2.49
C ILE A 48 5.53 -5.62 -2.11
N TYR A 49 4.36 -5.42 -2.69
CA TYR A 49 3.25 -6.35 -2.67
C TYR A 49 2.98 -6.82 -4.09
N GLU A 50 2.75 -8.12 -4.24
CA GLU A 50 2.35 -8.75 -5.50
C GLU A 50 1.03 -9.45 -5.28
N GLU A 51 0.01 -9.05 -6.02
CA GLU A 51 -1.28 -9.70 -5.96
C GLU A 51 -1.23 -11.04 -6.68
N THR A 52 -1.92 -12.03 -6.13
CA THR A 52 -2.03 -13.36 -6.75
C THR A 52 -2.90 -13.33 -8.00
N ASN A 53 -3.96 -12.51 -7.96
CA ASN A 53 -4.94 -12.40 -9.03
C ASN A 53 -4.60 -11.22 -9.94
N THR A 54 -4.34 -11.49 -11.21
CA THR A 54 -4.13 -10.44 -12.21
C THR A 54 -5.46 -9.75 -12.55
N PRO A 55 -5.46 -8.43 -12.81
CA PRO A 55 -6.61 -7.73 -13.33
C PRO A 55 -7.12 -8.35 -14.63
N ARG A 56 -8.36 -8.03 -15.02
CA ARG A 56 -8.93 -8.40 -16.33
C ARG A 56 -8.97 -7.20 -17.26
N PRO A 57 -8.77 -7.39 -18.58
CA PRO A 57 -8.81 -6.28 -19.54
C PRO A 57 -10.21 -5.65 -19.58
N ASP A 58 -10.26 -4.33 -19.70
CA ASP A 58 -11.47 -3.49 -19.68
C ASP A 58 -12.45 -3.73 -18.51
N ARG A 59 -11.94 -4.28 -17.39
CA ARG A 59 -12.71 -4.46 -16.15
C ARG A 59 -12.15 -3.61 -15.03
N LEU A 60 -13.04 -3.11 -14.19
CA LEU A 60 -12.66 -2.43 -12.96
C LEU A 60 -12.02 -3.45 -12.02
N HIS A 61 -10.80 -3.17 -11.58
CA HIS A 61 -10.07 -3.96 -10.62
C HIS A 61 -10.02 -3.20 -9.29
N HIS A 62 -10.34 -3.91 -8.21
CA HIS A 62 -10.32 -3.38 -6.84
C HIS A 62 -9.12 -3.97 -6.12
N GLY A 63 -8.05 -3.18 -6.02
CA GLY A 63 -6.86 -3.56 -5.27
C GLY A 63 -7.10 -3.34 -3.78
N ARG A 64 -6.73 -4.34 -2.96
CA ARG A 64 -6.83 -4.24 -1.50
C ARG A 64 -5.65 -4.95 -0.84
N VAL A 65 -4.75 -4.16 -0.28
CA VAL A 65 -3.53 -4.63 0.38
C VAL A 65 -3.70 -4.46 1.89
N HIS A 66 -3.61 -5.56 2.64
CA HIS A 66 -3.57 -5.50 4.11
C HIS A 66 -2.16 -5.13 4.55
N VAL A 67 -2.02 -4.05 5.33
CA VAL A 67 -0.73 -3.46 5.68
C VAL A 67 -0.11 -4.20 6.87
N VAL A 68 0.40 -5.40 6.60
CA VAL A 68 1.10 -6.28 7.56
C VAL A 68 2.27 -6.96 6.87
N GLU A 69 3.32 -7.26 7.63
CA GLU A 69 4.62 -7.74 7.13
C GLU A 69 4.51 -9.00 6.27
N GLY A 70 3.57 -9.90 6.61
CA GLY A 70 3.35 -11.15 5.88
C GLY A 70 2.90 -10.97 4.41
N ASN A 71 2.40 -9.79 4.03
CA ASN A 71 2.03 -9.49 2.65
C ASN A 71 3.15 -8.86 1.84
N PHE A 72 4.20 -8.35 2.49
CA PHE A 72 5.26 -7.61 1.82
C PHE A 72 6.54 -8.43 1.66
N ARG A 73 7.28 -8.10 0.62
CA ARG A 73 8.62 -8.62 0.34
C ARG A 73 9.58 -7.47 0.10
N HIS A 74 10.85 -7.67 0.37
CA HIS A 74 11.90 -6.71 -0.01
C HIS A 74 11.91 -6.52 -1.53
N ALA A 75 11.93 -5.27 -1.99
CA ALA A 75 11.91 -4.96 -3.42
C ALA A 75 13.14 -5.51 -4.17
N SER A 76 14.29 -5.54 -3.50
CA SER A 76 15.58 -5.97 -4.07
C SER A 76 15.75 -7.50 -4.08
N SER A 77 15.50 -8.15 -2.94
CA SER A 77 15.82 -9.56 -2.73
C SER A 77 14.61 -10.49 -2.80
N ARG A 78 13.39 -9.95 -2.79
CA ARG A 78 12.13 -10.71 -2.64
C ARG A 78 12.02 -11.52 -1.34
N ALA A 79 12.93 -11.29 -0.39
CA ALA A 79 12.89 -11.91 0.93
C ALA A 79 11.65 -11.45 1.72
N PRO A 80 11.17 -12.26 2.67
CA PRO A 80 10.13 -11.84 3.61
C PRO A 80 10.53 -10.58 4.38
N VAL A 81 9.56 -9.72 4.66
CA VAL A 81 9.74 -8.50 5.48
C VAL A 81 9.37 -8.82 6.92
N SER A 82 10.11 -8.27 7.90
CA SER A 82 9.76 -8.38 9.33
C SER A 82 8.80 -7.25 9.75
N ARG A 83 8.16 -7.41 10.92
CA ARG A 83 7.31 -6.35 11.49
C ARG A 83 8.10 -5.06 11.71
N GLU A 84 9.30 -5.14 12.26
CA GLU A 84 10.17 -3.98 12.52
C GLU A 84 10.56 -3.26 11.23
N GLU A 85 10.84 -4.00 10.16
CA GLU A 85 11.16 -3.44 8.85
C GLU A 85 9.96 -2.71 8.24
N LEU A 86 8.76 -3.30 8.29
CA LEU A 86 7.54 -2.63 7.83
C LEU A 86 7.28 -1.36 8.63
N MET A 87 7.41 -1.40 9.96
CA MET A 87 7.26 -0.22 10.81
C MET A 87 8.29 0.87 10.47
N THR A 88 9.53 0.48 10.15
CA THR A 88 10.59 1.42 9.71
C THR A 88 10.24 2.09 8.38
N VAL A 89 9.61 1.36 7.46
CA VAL A 89 9.11 1.95 6.20
C VAL A 89 7.95 2.91 6.46
N LEU A 90 7.01 2.55 7.34
CA LEU A 90 5.83 3.36 7.64
C LEU A 90 6.14 4.61 8.46
N SER A 91 7.15 4.60 9.35
CA SER A 91 7.52 5.79 10.14
C SER A 91 8.11 6.93 9.31
N GLY A 92 8.57 6.62 8.09
CA GLY A 92 9.16 7.59 7.17
C GLY A 92 8.85 7.22 5.72
N LEU A 93 7.57 7.08 5.40
CA LEU A 93 7.12 6.68 4.07
C LEU A 93 7.40 7.80 3.07
N ALA A 94 8.32 7.54 2.14
CA ALA A 94 8.84 8.52 1.19
C ALA A 94 8.15 8.44 -0.18
N ASP A 95 7.71 7.25 -0.60
CA ASP A 95 7.02 7.04 -1.87
C ASP A 95 6.05 5.86 -1.82
N VAL A 96 4.91 6.01 -2.50
CA VAL A 96 3.88 4.97 -2.67
C VAL A 96 3.58 4.85 -4.15
N ARG A 97 3.86 3.68 -4.72
CA ARG A 97 3.59 3.39 -6.14
C ARG A 97 2.58 2.28 -6.27
N ILE A 98 1.63 2.49 -7.19
CA ILE A 98 0.62 1.50 -7.57
C ILE A 98 0.78 1.25 -9.07
N GLN A 99 0.79 -0.02 -9.49
CA GLN A 99 0.84 -0.35 -10.91
C GLN A 99 -0.45 0.11 -11.60
N GLY A 100 -0.33 1.05 -12.54
CA GLY A 100 -1.47 1.58 -13.29
C GLY A 100 -1.70 0.91 -14.65
N LEU A 101 -0.66 0.34 -15.25
CA LEU A 101 -0.69 -0.25 -16.59
C LEU A 101 -0.41 -1.76 -16.51
N TYR A 102 -1.41 -2.56 -16.90
CA TYR A 102 -1.35 -4.01 -16.84
C TYR A 102 -1.32 -4.68 -18.22
N PHE A 103 -1.79 -4.00 -19.27
CA PHE A 103 -1.99 -4.62 -20.59
C PHE A 103 -1.39 -3.78 -21.72
N THR A 104 -0.99 -4.45 -22.81
CA THR A 104 -0.72 -3.83 -24.11
C THR A 104 -1.99 -3.20 -24.68
N GLU A 105 -1.85 -2.33 -25.70
CA GLU A 105 -2.97 -1.70 -26.40
C GLU A 105 -3.98 -0.97 -25.48
N THR A 106 -3.52 -0.57 -24.28
CA THR A 106 -4.32 0.23 -23.36
C THR A 106 -4.42 1.66 -23.89
N GLN A 107 -5.62 2.09 -24.25
CA GLN A 107 -5.89 3.42 -24.81
C GLN A 107 -5.98 4.49 -23.71
N ARG A 108 -6.46 4.10 -22.52
CA ARG A 108 -6.57 4.96 -21.35
C ARG A 108 -6.46 4.12 -20.09
N LEU A 109 -5.87 4.67 -19.04
CA LEU A 109 -5.88 4.07 -17.70
C LEU A 109 -6.54 5.03 -16.70
N THR A 110 -7.22 4.48 -15.71
CA THR A 110 -7.73 5.23 -14.56
C THR A 110 -7.26 4.58 -13.28
N LEU A 111 -6.85 5.42 -12.33
CA LEU A 111 -6.60 5.08 -10.94
C LEU A 111 -7.48 6.00 -10.09
N SER A 112 -8.34 5.43 -9.26
CA SER A 112 -9.31 6.17 -8.44
C SER A 112 -9.50 5.51 -7.08
N GLU A 113 -10.19 6.20 -6.18
CA GLU A 113 -10.49 5.72 -4.82
C GLU A 113 -9.27 5.17 -4.07
N VAL A 114 -8.11 5.81 -4.26
CA VAL A 114 -6.90 5.43 -3.52
C VAL A 114 -7.09 5.85 -2.06
N GLY A 115 -7.05 4.90 -1.14
CA GLY A 115 -7.23 5.15 0.29
C GLY A 115 -6.23 4.36 1.11
N LEU A 116 -5.63 5.00 2.12
CA LEU A 116 -4.82 4.32 3.13
C LEU A 116 -5.55 4.49 4.47
N GLU A 117 -5.95 3.38 5.07
CA GLU A 117 -6.58 3.42 6.39
C GLU A 117 -5.54 3.74 7.46
N GLU A 118 -5.87 4.66 8.36
CA GLU A 118 -5.05 5.09 9.48
C GLU A 118 -5.90 5.04 10.76
N ALA A 119 -5.30 4.60 11.87
CA ALA A 119 -5.90 4.70 13.18
C ALA A 119 -5.95 6.17 13.63
N SER A 120 -7.09 6.58 14.20
CA SER A 120 -7.31 7.93 14.71
C SER A 120 -8.35 7.92 15.82
N ASP A 121 -8.13 8.73 16.86
CA ASP A 121 -9.05 8.88 18.00
C ASP A 121 -10.45 9.40 17.61
N THR A 122 -10.53 10.12 16.48
CA THR A 122 -11.80 10.69 15.97
C THR A 122 -12.39 9.87 14.81
N GLY A 123 -11.80 8.72 14.49
CA GLY A 123 -12.23 7.88 13.38
C GLY A 123 -13.59 7.22 13.64
N SER A 124 -14.40 7.08 12.59
CA SER A 124 -15.67 6.33 12.63
C SER A 124 -15.52 4.87 12.19
N GLY A 125 -14.28 4.40 12.04
CA GLY A 125 -13.94 3.07 11.54
C GLY A 125 -14.07 1.97 12.60
N ARG A 126 -13.61 0.76 12.24
CA ARG A 126 -13.46 -0.33 13.22
C ARG A 126 -12.31 -0.01 14.16
N ILE A 127 -12.34 -0.59 15.36
CA ILE A 127 -11.25 -0.48 16.33
C ILE A 127 -9.96 -1.04 15.71
N ALA A 128 -8.91 -0.21 15.69
CA ALA A 128 -7.59 -0.63 15.31
C ALA A 128 -6.96 -1.44 16.46
N LEU A 129 -6.84 -2.75 16.29
CA LEU A 129 -6.29 -3.66 17.31
C LEU A 129 -4.76 -3.77 17.26
N ALA A 130 -4.15 -3.32 16.16
CA ALA A 130 -2.73 -3.49 15.87
C ALA A 130 -1.91 -2.22 16.14
N VAL A 131 -2.56 -1.12 16.55
CA VAL A 131 -1.95 0.16 16.88
C VAL A 131 -2.05 0.36 18.39
N GLU A 132 -0.92 0.58 19.04
CA GLU A 132 -0.85 0.84 20.48
C GLU A 132 -0.83 2.35 20.71
N ILE A 133 -1.64 2.83 21.65
CA ILE A 133 -1.55 4.21 22.15
C ILE A 133 -0.67 4.18 23.39
N CYS A 134 0.54 4.71 23.29
CA CYS A 134 1.47 4.77 24.41
C CYS A 134 1.11 5.93 25.35
N ALA A 135 0.93 5.64 26.64
CA ALA A 135 0.79 6.66 27.67
C ALA A 135 2.19 7.16 28.08
N CYS A 136 2.66 8.24 27.45
CA CYS A 136 3.97 8.80 27.80
C CYS A 136 3.96 9.43 29.21
N PRO A 137 5.03 9.26 30.02
CA PRO A 137 5.20 9.98 31.28
C PRO A 137 5.23 11.50 31.06
N PRO A 138 5.07 12.35 32.11
CA PRO A 138 4.97 13.81 32.01
C PRO A 138 6.16 14.57 31.38
N ALA A 139 7.15 13.88 30.82
CA ALA A 139 8.32 14.44 30.14
C ALA A 139 8.48 13.96 28.68
N TYR A 140 7.58 13.12 28.16
CA TYR A 140 7.63 12.58 26.80
C TYR A 140 6.28 12.76 26.10
N ALA A 141 6.29 12.91 24.77
CA ALA A 141 5.09 13.05 23.94
C ALA A 141 5.27 12.32 22.60
N GLY A 142 4.17 11.88 22.00
CA GLY A 142 4.10 11.19 20.70
C GLY A 142 3.69 9.72 20.81
N ASP A 143 3.44 9.09 19.66
CA ASP A 143 2.98 7.70 19.55
C ASP A 143 4.10 6.66 19.73
N SER A 144 5.27 7.08 20.23
CA SER A 144 6.50 6.29 20.24
C SER A 144 7.41 6.57 21.43
N CYS A 145 6.85 6.91 22.60
CA CYS A 145 7.64 6.69 23.82
C CYS A 145 8.12 5.22 23.86
#